data_AF-M2TWG5-F1
#
_entry.id   AF-M2TWG5-F1
#
_cell.length_a   1.000
_cell.length_b   1.000
_cell.length_c   1.000
_cell.angle_alpha   90.00
_cell.angle_beta   90.00
_cell.angle_gamma   90.00
#
_symmetry.space_group_name_H-M   'P 1'
#
loop_
_entity.id
_entity.type
_entity.pdbx_description
1 polymer ?
#
loop_
_entity_poly.entity_id
_entity_poly.type
_entity_poly.pdbx_seq_one_letter_code
_entity_poly.pdbx_strand_id
1 'polypeptide(L)' 'AQTPQQRQANMRFAKAQEKKMGKPESNVPVVKKQGPQKSPISKPWIIVLAFVLCGGLLFEVLRLFF' A
#
# COMPACT_ATOMS: atom_id res chain seq x y z
N ALA A 1 -23.71 -45.27 -9.37
CA ALA A 1 -22.93 -44.48 -10.36
C ALA A 1 -23.76 -43.30 -10.81
N GLN A 2 -23.16 -42.13 -10.99
CA GLN A 2 -23.89 -40.91 -11.33
C GLN A 2 -24.38 -40.96 -12.78
N THR A 3 -25.66 -40.61 -13.02
CA THR A 3 -26.21 -40.65 -14.37
C THR A 3 -25.62 -39.52 -15.24
N PRO A 4 -25.56 -39.67 -16.57
CA PRO A 4 -25.07 -38.61 -17.46
C PRO A 4 -25.82 -37.29 -17.28
N GLN A 5 -27.13 -37.38 -17.00
CA GLN A 5 -27.99 -36.24 -16.72
C GLN A 5 -27.61 -35.54 -15.40
N GLN A 6 -27.33 -36.29 -14.32
CA GLN A 6 -26.86 -35.72 -13.06
C GLN A 6 -25.51 -35.01 -13.23
N ARG A 7 -24.59 -35.57 -14.04
CA ARG A 7 -23.31 -34.92 -14.32
C ARG A 7 -23.49 -33.56 -14.99
N GLN A 8 -24.41 -33.46 -15.97
CA GLN A 8 -24.73 -32.19 -16.63
C GLN A 8 -25.38 -31.18 -15.67
N ALA A 9 -26.30 -31.62 -14.81
CA ALA A 9 -26.92 -30.78 -13.80
C ALA A 9 -25.89 -30.23 -12.80
N ASN A 10 -24.97 -31.08 -12.32
CA ASN A 10 -23.91 -30.67 -11.40
C ASN A 10 -22.95 -29.66 -12.04
N MET A 11 -22.59 -29.82 -13.32
CA MET A 11 -21.77 -28.85 -14.03
C MET A 11 -22.46 -27.49 -14.17
N ARG A 12 -23.78 -27.47 -14.44
CA ARG A 12 -24.55 -26.21 -14.52
C ARG A 12 -24.62 -25.52 -13.16
N PHE A 13 -24.88 -26.29 -12.10
CA PHE A 13 -24.92 -25.77 -10.73
C PHE A 13 -23.55 -25.23 -10.30
N ALA A 14 -22.46 -25.95 -10.57
CA ALA A 14 -21.10 -25.52 -10.26
C ALA A 14 -20.74 -24.18 -10.94
N LYS A 15 -21.04 -24.02 -12.23
CA LYS A 15 -20.83 -22.75 -12.95
C LYS A 15 -21.67 -21.60 -12.38
N ALA A 16 -22.91 -21.88 -11.98
CA ALA A 16 -23.78 -20.88 -11.36
C ALA A 16 -23.29 -20.46 -9.97
N GLN A 17 -22.73 -21.40 -9.20
CA GLN A 17 -22.11 -21.13 -7.90
C GLN A 17 -20.81 -20.34 -8.05
N GLU A 18 -19.94 -20.72 -8.99
CA GLU A 18 -18.67 -20.03 -9.28
C GLU A 18 -18.90 -18.54 -9.62
N LYS A 19 -19.93 -18.22 -10.41
CA LYS A 19 -20.29 -16.82 -10.72
C LYS A 19 -20.79 -16.05 -9.49
N LYS A 20 -21.38 -16.72 -8.50
CA LYS A 20 -21.93 -16.10 -7.28
C LYS A 20 -20.90 -15.94 -6.16
N MET A 21 -19.89 -16.81 -6.11
CA MET A 21 -18.88 -16.84 -5.04
C MET A 21 -17.85 -15.70 -5.12
N GLY A 22 -17.89 -14.85 -6.15
CA GLY A 22 -16.91 -13.78 -6.32
C GLY A 22 -15.53 -14.29 -6.72
N LYS A 23 -14.51 -13.42 -6.69
CA LYS A 23 -13.14 -13.82 -7.04
C LYS A 23 -12.55 -14.67 -5.90
N PRO A 24 -11.89 -15.81 -6.18
CA PRO A 24 -11.23 -16.58 -5.14
C PRO A 24 -10.14 -15.72 -4.48
N GLU A 25 -10.12 -15.74 -3.14
CA GLU A 25 -9.12 -15.06 -2.29
C GLU A 25 -7.67 -15.43 -2.65
N SER A 26 -7.46 -16.53 -3.39
CA SER A 26 -6.15 -16.96 -3.89
C SER A 26 -5.49 -15.99 -4.86
N ASN A 27 -6.22 -14.99 -5.38
CA ASN A 27 -5.67 -13.96 -6.25
C ASN A 27 -5.66 -12.57 -5.60
N VAL A 28 -5.88 -12.48 -4.29
CA VAL A 28 -5.51 -11.30 -3.52
C VAL A 28 -4.00 -11.40 -3.31
N PRO A 29 -3.16 -10.59 -3.98
CA PRO A 29 -1.74 -10.57 -3.67
C PRO A 29 -1.61 -10.25 -2.18
N VAL A 30 -1.14 -11.25 -1.43
CA VAL A 30 -0.76 -11.16 -0.03
C VAL A 30 0.08 -9.91 0.10
N VAL A 31 -0.51 -8.90 0.73
CA VAL A 31 0.08 -7.57 0.92
C VAL A 31 0.30 -6.84 -0.42
N LYS A 32 -0.68 -6.02 -0.83
CA LYS A 32 -0.35 -4.80 -1.58
C LYS A 32 0.73 -4.10 -0.75
N LYS A 33 2.00 -4.20 -1.17
CA LYS A 33 3.13 -3.51 -0.54
C LYS A 33 2.65 -2.08 -0.37
N GLN A 34 2.36 -1.69 0.87
CA GLN A 34 1.99 -0.32 1.16
C GLN A 34 3.12 0.51 0.57
N GLY A 35 2.80 1.31 -0.46
CA GLY A 35 3.80 2.13 -1.11
C GLY A 35 4.54 2.96 -0.06
N PRO A 36 5.73 3.47 -0.37
CA PRO A 36 6.55 4.22 0.59
C PRO A 36 5.67 5.20 1.36
N GLN A 37 5.53 4.97 2.66
CA GLN A 37 4.67 5.76 3.52
C GLN A 37 5.15 7.20 3.43
N LYS A 38 4.34 8.04 2.78
CA LYS A 38 4.70 9.44 2.60
C LYS A 38 4.73 10.06 3.99
N SER A 39 5.87 10.61 4.38
CA SER A 39 6.00 11.31 5.66
C SER A 39 4.95 12.41 5.75
N PRO A 40 4.29 12.58 6.92
CA PRO A 40 3.23 13.57 7.09
C PRO A 40 3.74 15.02 7.04
N ILE A 41 5.06 15.22 7.11
CA ILE A 41 5.72 16.51 7.04
C ILE A 41 6.45 16.66 5.71
N SER A 42 6.31 17.83 5.08
CA SER A 42 7.01 18.12 3.84
C SER A 42 8.48 18.46 4.09
N LYS A 43 9.34 18.15 3.12
CA LYS A 43 10.79 18.45 3.16
C LYS A 43 11.14 19.91 3.52
N PRO A 44 10.46 20.96 3.00
CA PRO A 44 10.80 22.34 3.36
C PRO A 44 10.59 22.64 4.85
N TRP A 45 9.58 22.04 5.50
CA TRP A 45 9.37 22.21 6.94
C TRP A 45 10.49 21.62 7.78
N ILE A 46 11.04 20.48 7.37
CA ILE A 46 12.21 19.88 8.03
C ILE A 46 13.42 20.82 7.95
N ILE A 47 13.65 21.45 6.80
CA ILE A 47 14.76 22.39 6.60
C ILE A 47 14.58 23.62 7.50
N VAL A 48 13.38 24.18 7.56
CA VAL A 48 13.07 25.32 8.44
C VAL A 48 13.29 24.96 9.91
N LEU A 49 12.83 23.79 10.36
CA LEU A 49 13.05 23.33 11.74
C LEU A 49 14.54 23.15 12.06
N ALA A 50 15.30 22.55 11.14
CA ALA A 50 16.74 22.41 11.30
C ALA A 50 17.44 23.78 11.40
N PHE A 51 17.00 24.76 10.60
CA PHE A 51 17.49 26.13 10.69
C PHE A 51 17.09 26.82 12.00
N VAL A 52 15.90 26.59 12.55
CA VAL A 52 15.54 27.17 13.86
C VAL A 52 16.42 26.60 14.97
N LEU A 53 16.73 25.30 14.92
CA LEU A 53 17.59 24.64 15.91
C LEU A 53 19.07 25.03 15.78
N CYS A 54 19.59 25.13 14.55
CA CYS A 54 21.02 25.29 14.27
C CYS A 54 21.40 26.66 13.69
N GLY A 55 20.43 27.54 13.41
CA GLY A 55 20.65 28.78 12.68
C GLY A 55 21.55 29.74 13.45
N GLY A 56 21.39 29.82 14.78
CA GLY A 56 22.27 30.61 15.63
C GLY A 56 23.73 30.16 15.55
N LEU A 57 23.98 28.85 15.55
CA LEU A 57 25.31 28.28 15.37
C LEU A 57 25.89 28.63 13.98
N LEU A 58 25.05 28.59 12.95
CA LEU A 58 25.46 28.95 11.59
C LEU A 58 25.92 30.43 11.52
N PHE A 59 25.20 31.35 12.17
CA PHE A 59 25.60 32.75 12.26
C PHE A 59 26.85 32.98 13.09
N GLU A 60 27.06 32.20 14.15
CA GLU A 60 28.27 32.27 14.98
C GLU A 60 29.51 31.80 14.22
N VAL A 61 29.40 30.71 13.46
CA VAL A 61 30.46 30.24 12.57
C VAL A 61 30.74 31.26 11.46
N LEU A 62 29.70 31.82 10.84
CA LEU A 62 29.88 32.88 9.83
C LEU A 62 30.61 34.10 10.42
N ARG A 63 30.24 34.54 11.63
CA ARG A 63 30.94 35.62 12.34
C ARG A 63 32.40 35.29 12.67
N LEU A 64 32.75 34.02 12.88
CA LEU A 64 34.13 33.63 13.16
C LEU A 64 35.03 33.84 11.93
N PHE A 65 34.48 33.67 10.72
CA PHE A 65 35.23 33.70 9.47
C PHE A 65 35.08 35.02 8.68
N PHE A 66 34.04 35.81 8.94
CA PHE A 66 33.74 37.11 8.31
C PHE A 66 33.64 38.22 9.37
#